data_AF-A0A257YBA0-F1
#
_entry.id   AF-A0A257YBA0-F1
#
_cell.length_a   1.000
_cell.length_b   1.000
_cell.length_c   1.000
_cell.angle_alpha   90.00
_cell.angle_beta   90.00
_cell.angle_gamma   90.00
#
_symmetry.space_group_name_H-M   'P 1'
#
loop_
_entity.id
_entity.type
_entity.pdbx_description
1 polymer ?
#
loop_
_entity_poly.entity_id
_entity_poly.type
_entity_poly.pdbx_seq_one_letter_code
_entity_poly.pdbx_strand_id
1 'polypeptide(L)'
;MLLNTKCARLSAITFALFLTGADVARADCQTDFNALRQEMEEKGQALQAAGKRKAPPQELCGLFRTYTAVEGKLAKYLADNKDWCQIPDQAVTSAKANNTKTAALRDKICAAAASGAAGGEAAGVKPPPQGSISSALGVTTGYVPGQSSKGGGIFDTLNGNALGK
;
A
#
# COMPACT_ATOMS: atom_id res chain seq x y z
N MET A 1 -66.02 -14.99 6.25
CA MET A 1 -65.28 -14.54 5.06
C MET A 1 -65.64 -13.10 4.77
N LEU A 2 -64.64 -12.28 4.43
CA LEU A 2 -64.69 -10.86 3.98
C LEU A 2 -65.08 -9.79 5.01
N LEU A 3 -64.08 -9.10 5.57
CA LEU A 3 -64.23 -7.72 6.02
C LEU A 3 -63.02 -6.86 5.57
N ASN A 4 -63.23 -6.22 4.42
CA ASN A 4 -62.84 -4.86 4.04
C ASN A 4 -61.51 -4.27 4.53
N THR A 5 -60.57 -4.21 3.57
CA THR A 5 -59.75 -3.05 3.17
C THR A 5 -59.38 -2.03 4.25
N LYS A 6 -58.25 -2.30 4.92
CA LYS A 6 -57.61 -1.40 5.87
C LYS A 6 -56.89 -0.25 5.14
N CYS A 7 -57.26 0.97 5.53
CA CYS A 7 -56.42 2.16 5.65
C CYS A 7 -55.34 2.38 4.59
N ALA A 8 -55.75 2.87 3.42
CA ALA A 8 -54.91 3.77 2.65
C ALA A 8 -54.80 5.12 3.39
N ARG A 9 -53.69 5.36 4.10
CA ARG A 9 -53.23 6.71 4.45
C ARG A 9 -51.70 6.78 4.36
N LEU A 10 -51.26 7.34 3.22
CA LEU A 10 -50.22 8.37 3.10
C LEU A 10 -49.07 8.32 4.12
N SER A 11 -47.93 7.78 3.70
CA SER A 11 -46.59 8.27 4.10
C SER A 11 -45.63 7.93 2.97
N ALA A 12 -45.74 8.70 1.90
CA ALA A 12 -44.69 8.83 0.91
C ALA A 12 -43.80 10.01 1.34
N ILE A 13 -42.49 9.85 1.15
CA ILE A 13 -41.48 10.92 1.08
C ILE A 13 -40.99 11.48 2.42
N THR A 14 -39.96 10.83 2.98
CA THR A 14 -38.75 11.50 3.50
C THR A 14 -37.59 10.50 3.47
N PHE A 15 -37.17 10.12 2.26
CA PHE A 15 -35.96 9.34 2.03
C PHE A 15 -35.04 10.14 1.10
N ALA A 16 -34.58 11.29 1.57
CA ALA A 16 -33.54 12.08 0.92
C ALA A 16 -33.07 13.12 1.93
N LEU A 17 -31.86 12.95 2.49
CA LEU A 17 -30.85 14.00 2.65
C LEU A 17 -29.70 13.58 3.60
N PHE A 18 -28.91 12.53 3.32
CA PHE A 18 -27.63 12.30 4.03
C PHE A 18 -26.56 11.54 3.20
N LEU A 19 -26.47 11.76 1.89
CA LEU A 19 -25.54 10.98 1.02
C LEU A 19 -24.59 11.81 0.13
N THR A 20 -24.35 13.09 0.40
CA THR A 20 -23.50 13.92 -0.49
C THR A 20 -22.14 14.34 0.07
N GLY A 21 -21.74 13.85 1.26
CA GLY A 21 -20.46 14.22 1.89
C GLY A 21 -19.35 13.17 1.80
N ALA A 22 -19.70 11.88 1.68
CA ALA A 22 -18.72 10.80 1.71
C ALA A 22 -18.01 10.57 0.36
N ASP A 23 -18.65 10.94 -0.76
CA ASP A 23 -18.12 10.63 -2.09
C ASP A 23 -16.96 11.53 -2.50
N VAL A 24 -16.98 12.82 -2.12
CA VAL A 24 -15.90 13.77 -2.46
C VAL A 24 -14.66 13.47 -1.63
N ALA A 25 -14.83 13.30 -0.31
CA ALA A 25 -13.78 12.87 0.61
C ALA A 25 -13.07 11.60 0.11
N ARG A 26 -13.83 10.58 -0.30
CA ARG A 26 -13.28 9.31 -0.75
C ARG A 26 -12.58 9.41 -2.11
N ALA A 27 -13.04 10.28 -3.01
CA ALA A 27 -12.41 10.49 -4.32
C ALA A 27 -11.04 11.16 -4.20
N ASP A 28 -10.91 12.18 -3.34
CA ASP A 28 -9.63 12.83 -3.05
C ASP A 28 -8.66 11.83 -2.38
N CYS A 29 -9.16 11.09 -1.38
CA CYS A 29 -8.35 10.11 -0.67
C CYS A 29 -7.76 9.03 -1.58
N GLN A 30 -8.55 8.55 -2.54
CA GLN A 30 -8.12 7.54 -3.51
C GLN A 30 -7.11 8.11 -4.50
N THR A 31 -7.29 9.35 -4.93
CA THR A 31 -6.39 10.02 -5.88
C THR A 31 -5.01 10.21 -5.26
N ASP A 32 -4.95 10.78 -4.06
CA ASP A 32 -3.69 11.01 -3.33
C ASP A 32 -3.00 9.70 -2.96
N PHE A 33 -3.76 8.69 -2.51
CA PHE A 33 -3.23 7.36 -2.24
C PHE A 33 -2.66 6.72 -3.51
N ASN A 34 -3.38 6.79 -4.64
CA ASN A 34 -2.90 6.25 -5.91
C ASN A 34 -1.62 6.93 -6.39
N ALA A 35 -1.51 8.25 -6.22
CA ALA A 35 -0.27 8.97 -6.55
C ALA A 35 0.91 8.48 -5.70
N LEU A 36 0.73 8.32 -4.39
CA LEU A 36 1.75 7.76 -3.50
C LEU A 36 2.11 6.32 -3.88
N ARG A 37 1.13 5.52 -4.30
CA ARG A 37 1.33 4.13 -4.73
C ARG A 37 2.12 4.05 -6.03
N GLN A 38 1.83 4.92 -7.00
CA GLN A 38 2.60 5.01 -8.24
C GLN A 38 4.04 5.45 -7.98
N GLU A 39 4.26 6.46 -7.12
CA GLU A 39 5.61 6.88 -6.73
C GLU A 39 6.38 5.71 -6.07
N MET A 40 5.71 4.97 -5.18
CA MET A 40 6.29 3.77 -4.56
C MET A 40 6.62 2.68 -5.58
N GLU A 41 5.74 2.41 -6.53
CA GLU A 41 5.94 1.41 -7.57
C GLU A 41 7.14 1.76 -8.46
N GLU A 42 7.23 3.01 -8.90
CA GLU A 42 8.36 3.50 -9.71
C GLU A 42 9.70 3.31 -8.98
N LYS A 43 9.79 3.71 -7.71
CA LYS A 43 11.02 3.54 -6.92
C LYS A 43 11.29 2.06 -6.61
N GLY A 44 10.24 1.27 -6.38
CA GLY A 44 10.34 -0.17 -6.16
C GLY A 44 10.85 -0.93 -7.38
N GLN A 45 10.38 -0.57 -8.57
CA GLN A 45 10.85 -1.13 -9.84
C GLN A 45 12.31 -0.77 -10.10
N ALA A 46 12.73 0.47 -9.82
CA ALA A 46 14.12 0.88 -9.91
C ALA A 46 15.02 0.05 -8.97
N LEU A 47 14.58 -0.17 -7.72
CA LEU A 47 15.26 -1.06 -6.77
C LEU A 47 15.33 -2.50 -7.26
N GLN A 48 14.22 -3.03 -7.79
CA GLN A 48 14.18 -4.39 -8.32
C GLN A 48 15.13 -4.57 -9.51
N ALA A 49 15.13 -3.61 -10.45
CA ALA A 49 16.02 -3.63 -11.60
C ALA A 49 17.50 -3.56 -11.17
N ALA A 50 17.83 -2.67 -10.22
CA ALA A 50 19.17 -2.57 -9.64
C ALA A 50 19.58 -3.87 -8.93
N GLY A 51 18.68 -4.48 -8.17
CA GLY A 51 18.92 -5.77 -7.52
C GLY A 51 19.14 -6.92 -8.52
N LYS A 52 18.32 -6.99 -9.58
CA LYS A 52 18.45 -8.01 -10.65
C LYS A 52 19.81 -7.97 -11.33
N ARG A 53 20.33 -6.77 -11.62
CA ARG A 53 21.67 -6.59 -12.20
C ARG A 53 22.80 -6.57 -11.17
N LYS A 54 22.50 -6.82 -9.89
CA LYS A 54 23.47 -6.82 -8.78
C LYS A 54 24.26 -5.51 -8.70
N ALA A 55 23.54 -4.39 -8.75
CA ALA A 55 24.11 -3.05 -8.59
C ALA A 55 24.97 -2.93 -7.32
N PRO A 56 26.03 -2.11 -7.35
CA PRO A 56 26.90 -1.94 -6.19
C PRO A 56 26.14 -1.32 -5.00
N PRO A 57 26.59 -1.56 -3.74
CA PRO A 57 25.92 -1.06 -2.55
C PRO A 57 25.69 0.46 -2.53
N GLN A 58 26.58 1.24 -3.13
CA GLN A 58 26.48 2.70 -3.25
C GLN A 58 25.23 3.12 -4.02
N GLU A 59 24.96 2.44 -5.13
CA GLU A 59 23.79 2.69 -5.95
C GLU A 59 22.52 2.22 -5.25
N LEU A 60 22.55 1.00 -4.69
CA LEU A 60 21.40 0.45 -3.95
C LEU A 60 21.05 1.32 -2.73
N CYS A 61 22.04 1.84 -2.00
CA CYS A 61 21.82 2.73 -0.87
C CYS A 61 21.04 4.00 -1.28
N GLY A 62 21.39 4.61 -2.41
CA GLY A 62 20.67 5.76 -2.95
C GLY A 62 19.20 5.44 -3.26
N LEU A 63 18.97 4.30 -3.93
CA LEU A 63 17.63 3.85 -4.29
C LEU A 63 16.78 3.46 -3.07
N PHE A 64 17.38 2.83 -2.04
CA PHE A 64 16.68 2.51 -0.81
C PHE A 64 16.34 3.76 0.01
N ARG A 65 17.19 4.79 -0.01
CA ARG A 65 16.89 6.08 0.62
C ARG A 65 15.67 6.75 0.00
N THR A 66 15.59 6.79 -1.33
CA THR A 66 14.42 7.38 -2.01
C THR A 66 13.17 6.54 -1.74
N TYR A 67 13.23 5.22 -1.85
CA TYR A 67 12.08 4.35 -1.59
C TYR A 67 11.56 4.47 -0.14
N THR A 68 12.45 4.41 0.85
CA THR A 68 12.05 4.55 2.27
C THR A 68 11.47 5.94 2.60
N ALA A 69 11.89 6.98 1.87
CA ALA A 69 11.27 8.30 2.01
C ALA A 69 9.81 8.30 1.53
N VAL A 70 9.51 7.63 0.41
CA VAL A 70 8.14 7.51 -0.11
C VAL A 70 7.26 6.66 0.80
N GLU A 71 7.77 5.53 1.32
CA GLU A 71 7.06 4.76 2.35
C GLU A 71 6.74 5.61 3.60
N GLY A 72 7.66 6.49 4.00
CA GLY A 72 7.44 7.43 5.09
C GLY A 72 6.31 8.43 4.77
N LYS A 73 6.28 8.97 3.54
CA LYS A 73 5.18 9.83 3.07
C LYS A 73 3.85 9.08 3.11
N LEU A 74 3.82 7.82 2.67
CA LEU A 74 2.62 6.99 2.69
C LEU A 74 2.14 6.73 4.13
N ALA A 75 3.03 6.30 5.01
CA ALA A 75 2.66 6.04 6.41
C ALA A 75 2.15 7.31 7.11
N LYS A 76 2.72 8.48 6.79
CA LYS A 76 2.26 9.77 7.28
C LYS A 76 0.89 10.13 6.71
N TYR A 77 0.70 10.02 5.39
CA TYR A 77 -0.58 10.27 4.73
C TYR A 77 -1.70 9.42 5.34
N LEU A 78 -1.46 8.13 5.54
CA LEU A 78 -2.45 7.23 6.14
C LEU A 78 -2.80 7.62 7.59
N ALA A 79 -1.82 8.11 8.35
CA ALA A 79 -2.03 8.54 9.72
C ALA A 79 -2.79 9.88 9.79
N ASP A 80 -2.35 10.87 9.01
CA ASP A 80 -2.89 12.23 9.02
C ASP A 80 -4.32 12.28 8.47
N ASN A 81 -4.65 11.40 7.52
CA ASN A 81 -5.95 11.38 6.86
C ASN A 81 -6.87 10.25 7.35
N LYS A 82 -6.51 9.60 8.47
CA LYS A 82 -7.18 8.38 8.94
C LYS A 82 -8.69 8.53 9.09
N ASP A 83 -9.12 9.58 9.78
CA ASP A 83 -10.52 9.77 10.13
C ASP A 83 -11.32 10.31 8.94
N TRP A 84 -10.74 11.21 8.14
CA TRP A 84 -11.38 11.74 6.94
C TRP A 84 -11.56 10.68 5.85
N CYS A 85 -10.52 9.89 5.60
CA CYS A 85 -10.53 8.82 4.59
C CYS A 85 -11.06 7.49 5.11
N GLN A 86 -11.49 7.39 6.37
CA GLN A 86 -11.94 6.16 7.01
C GLN A 86 -10.92 5.00 6.88
N ILE A 87 -9.63 5.30 7.06
CA ILE A 87 -8.54 4.33 6.95
C ILE A 87 -8.48 3.50 8.25
N PRO A 88 -8.44 2.16 8.17
CA PRO A 88 -8.28 1.31 9.35
C PRO A 88 -6.93 1.53 10.06
N ASP A 89 -6.91 1.52 11.40
CA ASP A 89 -5.67 1.66 12.20
C ASP A 89 -4.62 0.59 11.87
N GLN A 90 -5.07 -0.61 11.48
CA GLN A 90 -4.20 -1.68 11.02
C GLN A 90 -3.39 -1.28 9.78
N ALA A 91 -3.97 -0.52 8.85
CA ALA A 91 -3.28 -0.07 7.65
C ALA A 91 -2.16 0.93 7.99
N VAL A 92 -2.44 1.88 8.90
CA VAL A 92 -1.44 2.83 9.42
C VAL A 92 -0.30 2.09 10.12
N THR A 93 -0.64 1.14 11.01
CA THR A 93 0.32 0.33 11.75
C THR A 93 1.20 -0.49 10.81
N SER A 94 0.60 -1.12 9.80
CA SER A 94 1.32 -1.94 8.81
C SER A 94 2.25 -1.09 7.95
N ALA A 95 1.81 0.09 7.50
CA ALA A 95 2.64 1.00 6.73
C ALA A 95 3.87 1.48 7.51
N LYS A 96 3.69 1.85 8.79
CA LYS A 96 4.80 2.22 9.69
C LYS A 96 5.77 1.06 9.92
N ALA A 97 5.24 -0.14 10.15
CA ALA A 97 6.05 -1.34 10.35
C ALA A 97 6.85 -1.71 9.10
N ASN A 98 6.25 -1.59 7.92
CA ASN A 98 6.94 -1.81 6.65
C ASN A 98 8.06 -0.80 6.46
N ASN A 99 7.78 0.50 6.62
CA ASN A 99 8.79 1.54 6.50
C ASN A 99 9.98 1.32 7.45
N THR A 100 9.71 0.88 8.69
CA THR A 100 10.75 0.56 9.67
C THR A 100 11.64 -0.61 9.21
N LYS A 101 11.04 -1.68 8.68
CA LYS A 101 11.78 -2.83 8.15
C LYS A 101 12.63 -2.45 6.95
N THR A 102 12.05 -1.69 6.02
CA THR A 102 12.75 -1.23 4.82
C THR A 102 13.88 -0.26 5.18
N ALA A 103 13.68 0.63 6.15
CA ALA A 103 14.72 1.51 6.68
C ALA A 103 15.88 0.71 7.29
N ALA A 104 15.60 -0.35 8.06
CA ALA A 104 16.64 -1.21 8.60
C ALA A 104 17.45 -1.93 7.50
N LEU A 105 16.80 -2.34 6.40
CA LEU A 105 17.50 -2.91 5.24
C LEU A 105 18.35 -1.87 4.52
N ARG A 106 17.79 -0.68 4.27
CA ARG A 106 18.51 0.48 3.73
C ARG A 106 19.79 0.73 4.53
N ASP A 107 19.70 0.77 5.85
CA ASP A 107 20.83 1.10 6.72
C ASP A 107 21.95 0.06 6.59
N LYS A 108 21.62 -1.24 6.50
CA LYS A 108 22.60 -2.31 6.25
C LYS A 108 23.28 -2.16 4.89
N ILE A 109 22.53 -1.86 3.84
CA ILE A 109 23.06 -1.67 2.49
C ILE A 109 23.95 -0.43 2.42
N CYS A 110 23.52 0.67 3.05
CA CYS A 110 24.29 1.89 3.14
C CYS A 110 25.57 1.73 3.98
N ALA A 111 25.55 0.92 5.04
CA ALA A 111 26.75 0.59 5.81
C ALA A 111 27.77 -0.20 4.96
N ALA A 112 27.30 -1.16 4.15
CA ALA A 112 28.15 -1.87 3.19
C ALA A 112 28.75 -0.92 2.13
N ALA A 113 27.97 0.06 1.67
CA ALA A 113 28.43 1.10 0.75
C ALA A 113 29.54 1.98 1.35
N ALA A 114 29.37 2.39 2.61
CA ALA A 114 30.35 3.19 3.33
C ALA A 114 31.67 2.43 3.60
N SER A 115 31.59 1.11 3.73
CA SER A 115 32.76 0.25 3.98
C SER A 115 33.60 -0.03 2.73
N GLY A 116 33.22 0.52 1.56
CA GLY A 116 33.95 0.30 0.31
C GLY A 116 33.86 -1.13 -0.22
N ALA A 117 32.89 -1.93 0.23
CA ALA A 117 32.65 -3.27 -0.28
C ALA A 117 32.29 -3.18 -1.78
N ALA A 118 33.28 -3.39 -2.63
CA ALA A 118 33.13 -3.35 -4.07
C ALA A 118 32.28 -4.53 -4.53
N GLY A 119 31.01 -4.28 -4.83
CA GLY A 119 30.28 -4.87 -5.96
C GLY A 119 30.40 -6.38 -6.23
N GLY A 120 30.59 -7.21 -5.21
CA GLY A 120 30.65 -8.66 -5.32
C GLY A 120 30.63 -9.22 -3.92
N GLU A 121 29.54 -9.92 -3.58
CA GLU A 121 29.29 -10.52 -2.27
C GLU A 121 29.65 -9.62 -1.08
N ALA A 122 28.65 -8.98 -0.49
CA ALA A 122 28.77 -8.36 0.83
C ALA A 122 29.58 -9.32 1.74
N ALA A 123 30.82 -8.94 2.05
CA ALA A 123 31.77 -9.77 2.75
C ALA A 123 31.12 -10.36 4.00
N GLY A 124 30.88 -11.67 4.01
CA GLY A 124 30.28 -12.41 5.12
C GLY A 124 28.76 -12.29 5.31
N VAL A 125 28.03 -11.50 4.52
CA VAL A 125 26.56 -11.50 4.52
C VAL A 125 26.10 -12.19 3.25
N LYS A 126 25.75 -13.48 3.38
CA LYS A 126 25.09 -14.26 2.33
C LYS A 126 24.06 -13.36 1.64
N PRO A 127 24.10 -13.19 0.29
CA PRO A 127 23.10 -12.39 -0.41
C PRO A 127 21.74 -12.83 0.11
N PRO A 128 20.93 -11.90 0.64
CA PRO A 128 19.72 -12.30 1.30
C PRO A 128 18.90 -13.04 0.23
N PRO A 129 18.30 -14.19 0.58
CA PRO A 129 17.72 -15.12 -0.40
C PRO A 129 16.88 -14.33 -1.39
N GLN A 130 16.89 -14.68 -2.68
CA GLN A 130 16.35 -13.86 -3.77
C GLN A 130 14.89 -13.36 -3.56
N GLY A 131 14.13 -13.92 -2.60
CA GLY A 131 12.83 -13.43 -2.15
C GLY A 131 12.82 -12.40 -1.00
N SER A 132 13.96 -12.06 -0.40
CA SER A 132 14.10 -11.15 0.74
C SER A 132 14.01 -9.69 0.35
N ILE A 133 14.51 -9.31 -0.84
CA ILE A 133 14.36 -7.96 -1.38
C ILE A 133 12.89 -7.73 -1.70
N SER A 134 12.23 -8.68 -2.39
CA SER A 134 10.79 -8.62 -2.67
C SER A 134 9.93 -8.63 -1.40
N SER A 135 10.34 -9.39 -0.38
CA SER A 135 9.66 -9.41 0.93
C SER A 135 9.89 -8.13 1.74
N ALA A 136 11.09 -7.55 1.67
CA ALA A 136 11.41 -6.29 2.34
C ALA A 136 10.77 -5.09 1.66
N LEU A 137 10.62 -5.13 0.33
CA LEU A 137 9.86 -4.15 -0.44
C LEU A 137 8.34 -4.31 -0.27
N GLY A 138 7.87 -5.31 0.49
CA GLY A 138 6.44 -5.53 0.72
C GLY A 138 5.66 -6.00 -0.51
N VAL A 139 6.35 -6.42 -1.58
CA VAL A 139 5.71 -6.94 -2.81
C VAL A 139 4.98 -8.27 -2.53
N THR A 140 5.25 -8.92 -1.39
CA THR A 140 4.58 -10.15 -0.94
C THR A 140 3.31 -9.93 -0.11
N THR A 141 2.86 -8.70 0.18
CA THR A 141 1.57 -8.47 0.87
C THR A 141 0.37 -8.35 -0.07
N GLY A 142 0.41 -9.02 -1.23
CA GLY A 142 -0.76 -9.13 -2.11
C GLY A 142 -1.08 -7.90 -2.97
N TYR A 143 -0.11 -7.01 -3.21
CA TYR A 143 -0.21 -6.04 -4.30
C TYR A 143 0.85 -6.33 -5.35
N VAL A 144 0.45 -7.15 -6.32
CA VAL A 144 1.15 -7.31 -7.59
C VAL A 144 0.28 -6.62 -8.65
N PRO A 145 0.74 -5.53 -9.28
CA PRO A 145 0.02 -4.94 -10.41
C PRO A 145 -0.11 -6.00 -11.52
N GLY A 146 -1.34 -6.39 -11.83
CA GLY A 146 -1.64 -7.31 -12.93
C GLY A 146 -1.65 -8.81 -12.63
N GLN A 147 -1.45 -9.26 -11.38
CA GLN A 147 -1.71 -10.66 -11.01
C GLN A 147 -2.62 -10.77 -9.79
N SER A 148 -3.90 -11.03 -10.07
CA SER A 148 -4.84 -11.64 -9.13
C SER A 148 -4.26 -12.96 -8.64
N SER A 149 -3.61 -12.93 -7.48
CA SER A 149 -3.26 -14.16 -6.79
C SER A 149 -4.56 -14.76 -6.27
N LYS A 150 -5.02 -15.81 -6.97
CA LYS A 150 -6.15 -16.68 -6.70
C LYS A 150 -6.50 -16.77 -5.19
N GLY A 151 -7.52 -16.01 -4.78
CA GLY A 151 -8.04 -15.97 -3.41
C GLY A 151 -8.21 -14.54 -2.90
N GLY A 152 -9.45 -14.08 -2.86
CA GLY A 152 -9.86 -12.69 -2.59
C GLY A 152 -9.04 -11.97 -1.51
N GLY A 153 -8.33 -10.93 -1.93
CA GLY A 153 -7.64 -10.02 -1.02
C GLY A 153 -8.60 -9.00 -0.42
N ILE A 154 -8.26 -8.50 0.76
CA ILE A 154 -8.96 -7.47 1.55
C ILE A 154 -9.33 -6.17 0.79
N PHE A 155 -8.70 -5.88 -0.36
CA PHE A 155 -9.04 -4.73 -1.20
C PHE A 155 -10.22 -5.01 -2.15
N ASP A 156 -10.50 -6.29 -2.44
CA ASP A 156 -11.64 -6.73 -3.26
C ASP A 156 -12.99 -6.50 -2.53
N THR A 157 -12.95 -6.50 -1.19
CA THR A 157 -14.10 -6.16 -0.33
C THR A 157 -14.39 -4.65 -0.31
N LEU A 158 -13.48 -3.81 -0.82
CA LEU A 158 -13.61 -2.35 -0.80
C LEU A 158 -13.94 -1.75 -2.18
N ASN A 159 -13.80 -2.50 -3.28
CA ASN A 159 -14.07 -2.01 -4.64
C ASN A 159 -15.32 -2.63 -5.30
N GLY A 160 -16.20 -3.27 -4.52
CA GLY A 160 -17.56 -3.55 -4.96
C GLY A 160 -17.69 -4.61 -6.07
N ASN A 161 -17.89 -5.86 -5.66
CA ASN A 161 -18.80 -6.73 -6.38
C ASN A 161 -19.65 -7.55 -5.39
N ALA A 162 -20.56 -6.87 -4.71
CA ALA A 162 -21.58 -7.49 -3.87
C ALA A 162 -22.80 -7.99 -4.67
N LEU A 163 -22.73 -8.01 -6.01
CA LEU A 163 -23.83 -8.45 -6.87
C LEU A 163 -23.30 -9.27 -8.06
N GLY A 164 -23.15 -10.57 -7.85
CA GLY A 164 -22.93 -11.53 -8.93
C GLY A 164 -23.32 -12.92 -8.44
N LYS A 165 -24.58 -13.28 -8.71
CA LYS A 165 -25.27 -14.58 -8.49
C LYS A 165 -24.45 -15.75 -7.94
#